data_AF-A0A842J0I6-F1
#
_entry.id   AF-A0A842J0I6-F1
#
_cell.length_a   1.000
_cell.length_b   1.000
_cell.length_c   1.000
_cell.angle_alpha   90.00
_cell.angle_beta   90.00
_cell.angle_gamma   90.00
#
_symmetry.space_group_name_H-M   'P 1'
#
loop_
_entity.id
_entity.type
_entity.pdbx_description
1 polymer ?
#
loop_
_entity_poly.entity_id
_entity_poly.type
_entity_poly.pdbx_seq_one_letter_code
_entity_poly.pdbx_strand_id
1 'polypeptide(L)'
;TVISFLFASLGVDMIVKISAPILVLLYPIAIVLIALNFFGKRIKNDGIYLGAVIGAGFVGVIEMLQALNINISLLNHIYKILPLQSFGLGWVVPAIIFGTIVGLIKKEDKKLVSI
;
A
#
# COMPACT_ATOMS: atom_id res chain seq x y z
N THR A 1 -31.10 22.29 12.85
CA THR A 1 -30.57 21.34 11.84
C THR A 1 -29.59 21.99 10.88
N VAL A 2 -29.93 23.08 10.17
CA VAL A 2 -29.00 23.75 9.22
C VAL A 2 -27.75 24.32 9.91
N ILE A 3 -27.91 24.94 11.07
CA ILE A 3 -26.79 25.48 11.88
C ILE A 3 -25.87 24.33 12.35
N SER A 4 -26.46 23.22 12.82
CA SER A 4 -25.72 22.02 13.22
C SER A 4 -24.96 21.36 12.07
N PHE A 5 -25.52 21.38 10.85
CA PHE A 5 -24.85 20.89 9.65
C PHE A 5 -23.63 21.76 9.30
N LEU A 6 -23.77 23.09 9.31
CA LEU A 6 -22.66 24.03 9.09
C LEU A 6 -21.51 23.83 10.08
N PHE A 7 -21.82 23.75 11.38
CA PHE A 7 -20.80 23.49 12.41
C PHE A 7 -20.15 22.11 12.25
N ALA A 8 -20.90 21.09 11.81
CA ALA A 8 -20.34 19.78 11.49
C ALA A 8 -19.41 19.83 10.25
N SER A 9 -19.81 20.51 9.18
CA SER A 9 -19.00 20.64 7.95
C SER A 9 -17.66 21.33 8.22
N LEU A 10 -17.66 22.42 9.00
CA LEU A 10 -16.45 23.18 9.34
C LEU A 10 -15.38 22.35 10.06
N GLY A 11 -15.80 21.44 10.95
CA GLY A 11 -14.88 20.54 11.65
C GLY A 11 -14.45 19.34 10.81
N VAL A 12 -15.36 18.79 10.01
CA VAL A 12 -15.13 17.59 9.18
C VAL A 12 -14.05 17.82 8.12
N ASP A 13 -13.99 19.00 7.51
CA ASP A 13 -12.97 19.32 6.50
C ASP A 13 -11.53 19.14 7.03
N MET A 14 -11.28 19.51 8.29
CA MET A 14 -9.97 19.34 8.92
C MET A 14 -9.65 17.85 9.13
N ILE A 15 -10.63 17.07 9.58
CA ILE A 15 -10.48 15.62 9.79
C ILE A 15 -10.13 14.95 8.46
N VAL A 16 -10.88 15.25 7.39
CA VAL A 16 -10.65 14.67 6.07
C VAL A 16 -9.27 15.03 5.53
N LYS A 17 -8.83 16.29 5.67
CA LYS A 17 -7.49 16.73 5.22
C LYS A 17 -6.35 15.95 5.86
N ILE A 18 -6.48 15.61 7.15
CA ILE A 18 -5.46 14.86 7.88
C ILE A 18 -5.57 13.35 7.58
N SER A 19 -6.80 12.83 7.51
CA SER A 19 -7.04 11.41 7.30
C SER A 19 -6.78 10.95 5.86
N ALA A 20 -6.99 11.80 4.85
CA ALA A 20 -6.79 11.44 3.45
C ALA A 20 -5.40 10.89 3.13
N PRO A 21 -4.28 11.57 3.44
CA PRO A 21 -2.93 11.05 3.17
C PRO A 21 -2.62 9.77 3.94
N ILE A 22 -3.10 9.66 5.18
CA ILE A 22 -2.92 8.46 6.02
C ILE A 22 -3.68 7.28 5.41
N LEU A 23 -4.90 7.50 4.93
CA LEU A 23 -5.72 6.48 4.29
C LEU A 23 -5.08 6.00 2.99
N VAL A 24 -4.58 6.93 2.17
CA VAL A 24 -3.87 6.63 0.91
C VAL A 24 -2.62 5.76 1.16
N LEU A 25 -1.92 5.96 2.28
CA LEU A 25 -0.80 5.09 2.66
C LEU A 25 -1.27 3.69 3.10
N LEU A 26 -2.34 3.62 3.90
CA LEU A 26 -2.75 2.39 4.57
C LEU A 26 -3.61 1.47 3.70
N TYR A 27 -4.37 2.00 2.75
CA TYR A 27 -5.29 1.18 1.94
C TYR A 27 -4.58 0.05 1.16
N PRO A 28 -3.41 0.26 0.52
CA PRO A 28 -2.72 -0.82 -0.21
C PRO A 28 -2.28 -1.92 0.74
N ILE A 29 -1.71 -1.53 1.89
CA ILE A 29 -1.20 -2.44 2.91
C ILE A 29 -2.34 -3.31 3.45
N ALA A 30 -3.46 -2.68 3.81
CA ALA A 30 -4.62 -3.38 4.34
C ALA A 30 -5.20 -4.36 3.31
N ILE A 31 -5.41 -3.93 2.06
CA ILE A 31 -5.97 -4.78 1.01
C ILE A 31 -5.05 -5.96 0.71
N VAL A 32 -3.73 -5.74 0.62
CA VAL A 32 -2.75 -6.82 0.42
C VAL A 32 -2.82 -7.85 1.54
N LEU A 33 -2.84 -7.41 2.79
CA LEU A 33 -2.92 -8.32 3.93
C LEU A 33 -4.22 -9.11 3.96
N ILE A 34 -5.36 -8.45 3.72
CA ILE A 34 -6.67 -9.10 3.64
C ILE A 34 -6.67 -10.15 2.51
N ALA A 35 -6.17 -9.79 1.33
CA ALA A 35 -6.09 -10.69 0.19
C ALA A 35 -5.19 -11.89 0.48
N LEU A 36 -3.99 -11.68 0.99
CA LEU A 36 -3.06 -12.75 1.32
C LEU A 36 -3.60 -13.69 2.41
N ASN A 37 -4.29 -13.15 3.42
CA ASN A 37 -4.93 -13.96 4.45
C ASN A 37 -6.01 -14.87 3.85
N PHE A 38 -6.79 -14.36 2.89
CA PHE A 38 -7.78 -15.16 2.15
C PHE A 38 -7.14 -16.37 1.44
N PHE A 39 -5.91 -16.20 0.93
CA PHE A 39 -5.11 -17.27 0.31
C PHE A 39 -4.17 -17.99 1.30
N GLY A 40 -4.25 -17.69 2.60
CA GLY A 40 -3.28 -18.11 3.62
C GLY A 40 -3.13 -19.62 3.78
N LYS A 41 -4.15 -20.41 3.41
CA LYS A 41 -4.02 -21.88 3.37
C LYS A 41 -3.00 -22.36 2.33
N ARG A 42 -2.80 -21.62 1.24
CA ARG A 42 -1.83 -21.90 0.17
C ARG A 42 -0.50 -21.18 0.39
N ILE A 43 -0.51 -20.02 1.05
CA ILE A 43 0.67 -19.16 1.27
C ILE A 43 1.12 -19.25 2.73
N LYS A 44 2.04 -20.18 3.04
CA LYS A 44 2.61 -20.37 4.39
C LYS A 44 3.96 -19.66 4.60
N ASN A 45 4.31 -18.73 3.71
CA ASN A 45 5.62 -18.08 3.73
C ASN A 45 5.51 -16.62 4.17
N ASP A 46 5.99 -16.34 5.38
CA ASP A 46 6.02 -15.00 5.97
C ASP A 46 6.78 -13.99 5.10
N GLY A 47 7.72 -14.45 4.27
CA GLY A 47 8.46 -13.61 3.32
C GLY A 47 7.56 -13.01 2.24
N ILE A 48 6.52 -13.74 1.82
CA ILE A 48 5.56 -13.24 0.82
C ILE A 48 4.73 -12.10 1.42
N TYR A 49 4.29 -12.25 2.67
CA TYR A 49 3.56 -11.20 3.38
C TYR A 49 4.42 -9.95 3.55
N LEU A 50 5.65 -10.12 4.04
CA LEU A 50 6.57 -8.99 4.24
C LEU A 50 6.88 -8.28 2.92
N GLY A 51 7.27 -9.02 1.89
CA GLY A 51 7.59 -8.44 0.59
C GLY A 51 6.41 -7.70 -0.04
N ALA A 52 5.21 -8.29 0.01
CA ALA A 52 4.03 -7.67 -0.58
C ALA A 52 3.64 -6.38 0.15
N VAL A 53 3.73 -6.36 1.48
CA VAL A 53 3.50 -5.16 2.29
C VAL A 53 4.53 -4.07 1.98
N ILE A 54 5.80 -4.43 1.84
CA ILE A 54 6.86 -3.47 1.50
C ILE A 54 6.61 -2.86 0.10
N GLY A 55 6.30 -3.70 -0.89
CA GLY A 55 6.03 -3.24 -2.26
C GLY A 55 4.80 -2.33 -2.33
N ALA A 56 3.71 -2.71 -1.65
CA ALA A 56 2.50 -1.89 -1.61
C ALA A 56 2.68 -0.61 -0.81
N GLY A 57 3.34 -0.69 0.35
CA GLY A 57 3.62 0.44 1.22
C GLY A 57 4.54 1.47 0.57
N PHE A 58 5.54 1.03 -0.20
CA PHE A 58 6.40 1.93 -0.96
C PHE A 58 5.60 2.80 -1.95
N VAL A 59 4.69 2.20 -2.71
CA VAL A 59 3.80 2.96 -3.60
C VAL A 59 2.82 3.83 -2.80
N GLY A 60 2.28 3.31 -1.69
CA GLY A 60 1.43 4.09 -0.79
C GLY A 60 2.10 5.35 -0.24
N VAL A 61 3.41 5.31 0.04
CA VAL A 61 4.20 6.50 0.42
C VAL A 61 4.29 7.50 -0.74
N ILE A 62 4.51 7.03 -1.97
CA ILE A 62 4.54 7.91 -3.15
C ILE A 62 3.18 8.60 -3.35
N GLU A 63 2.09 7.84 -3.24
CA GLU A 63 0.72 8.38 -3.36
C GLU A 63 0.39 9.34 -2.21
N MET A 64 0.83 9.04 -0.98
CA MET A 64 0.68 9.94 0.17
C MET A 64 1.42 11.26 -0.06
N LEU A 65 2.64 11.24 -0.59
CA LEU A 65 3.40 12.45 -0.91
C LEU A 65 2.68 13.30 -1.97
N GLN A 66 2.09 12.67 -2.99
CA GLN A 66 1.26 13.36 -3.98
C GLN A 66 0.00 13.95 -3.35
N ALA A 67 -0.64 13.23 -2.42
CA ALA A 67 -1.81 13.72 -1.67
C ALA A 67 -1.48 14.91 -0.75
N LEU A 68 -0.21 15.03 -0.32
CA LEU A 68 0.31 16.19 0.41
C LEU A 68 0.80 17.32 -0.51
N ASN A 69 0.56 17.23 -1.82
CA ASN A 69 1.05 18.16 -2.84
C ASN A 69 2.59 18.26 -2.94
N ILE A 70 3.32 17.27 -2.41
CA ILE A 70 4.78 17.18 -2.49
C ILE A 70 5.14 16.49 -3.81
N ASN A 71 5.35 17.29 -4.85
CA ASN A 71 5.61 16.79 -6.21
C ASN A 71 7.10 16.59 -6.47
N ILE A 72 7.57 15.36 -6.31
CA ILE A 72 8.91 14.96 -6.72
C ILE A 72 8.82 14.36 -8.14
N SER A 73 9.39 15.07 -9.12
CA SER A 73 9.29 14.70 -10.55
C SER A 73 9.70 13.25 -10.83
N LEU A 74 10.77 12.78 -10.18
CA LEU A 74 11.30 11.43 -10.33
C LEU A 74 10.30 10.36 -9.81
N LEU A 75 9.70 10.57 -8.64
CA LEU A 75 8.67 9.67 -8.09
C LEU A 75 7.41 9.68 -8.94
N ASN A 76 7.01 10.83 -9.46
CA ASN A 76 5.85 10.95 -10.34
C ASN A 76 6.07 10.22 -11.67
N HIS A 77 7.28 10.25 -12.22
CA HIS A 77 7.61 9.50 -13.43
C HIS A 77 7.57 8.00 -13.18
N ILE A 78 8.18 7.54 -12.07
CA ILE A 78 8.10 6.13 -11.65
C ILE A 78 6.63 5.72 -11.51
N TYR A 79 5.84 6.49 -10.76
CA TYR A 79 4.42 6.22 -10.52
C TYR A 79 3.62 6.07 -11.83
N LYS A 80 3.85 6.94 -12.81
CA LYS A 80 3.16 6.88 -14.12
C LYS A 80 3.48 5.66 -14.96
N ILE A 81 4.64 5.02 -14.75
CA ILE A 81 5.03 3.80 -15.46
C ILE A 81 4.34 2.57 -14.85
N LEU A 82 3.87 2.67 -13.60
CA LEU A 82 3.22 1.52 -12.96
C LEU A 82 1.91 1.16 -13.65
N PRO A 83 1.71 -0.13 -13.95
CA PRO A 83 0.44 -0.60 -14.47
C PRO A 83 -0.66 -0.37 -13.44
N LEU A 84 -1.90 -0.15 -13.90
CA LEU A 84 -3.08 0.09 -13.06
C LEU A 84 -3.05 1.38 -12.23
N GLN A 85 -2.03 2.22 -12.39
CA GLN A 85 -1.95 3.53 -11.73
C GLN A 85 -3.15 4.43 -12.07
N SER A 86 -3.68 4.33 -13.30
CA SER A 86 -4.88 5.07 -13.72
C SER A 86 -6.13 4.76 -12.90
N PHE A 87 -6.17 3.60 -12.24
CA PHE A 87 -7.27 3.17 -11.37
C PHE A 87 -6.97 3.36 -9.88
N GLY A 88 -5.84 3.98 -9.51
CA GLY A 88 -5.38 4.04 -8.12
C GLY A 88 -4.95 2.66 -7.59
N LEU A 89 -4.49 1.78 -8.46
CA LEU A 89 -4.05 0.42 -8.12
C LEU A 89 -2.58 0.20 -8.50
N GLY A 90 -1.79 1.27 -8.56
CA GLY A 90 -0.37 1.20 -8.93
C GLY A 90 0.45 0.30 -8.01
N TRP A 91 0.02 0.09 -6.76
CA TRP A 91 0.67 -0.75 -5.75
C TRP A 91 0.52 -2.26 -6.00
N VAL A 92 -0.46 -2.71 -6.79
CA VAL A 92 -0.78 -4.15 -6.95
C VAL A 92 0.41 -4.91 -7.54
N VAL A 93 1.00 -4.40 -8.62
CA VAL A 93 2.10 -5.07 -9.29
C VAL A 93 3.38 -5.10 -8.44
N PRO A 94 3.82 -4.00 -7.81
CA PRO A 94 4.91 -4.02 -6.84
C PRO A 94 4.68 -4.98 -5.68
N ALA A 95 3.45 -5.05 -5.15
CA ALA A 95 3.13 -5.98 -4.07
C ALA A 95 3.36 -7.44 -4.49
N ILE A 96 2.92 -7.81 -5.69
CA ILE A 96 3.11 -9.17 -6.22
C ILE A 96 4.59 -9.45 -6.47
N ILE A 97 5.31 -8.52 -7.10
CA ILE A 97 6.74 -8.68 -7.43
C ILE A 97 7.58 -8.81 -6.15
N PHE A 98 7.48 -7.86 -5.22
CA PHE A 98 8.25 -7.90 -3.98
C PHE A 98 7.84 -9.07 -3.10
N GLY A 99 6.55 -9.40 -3.02
CA GLY A 99 6.07 -10.58 -2.30
C GLY A 99 6.68 -11.87 -2.84
N THR A 100 6.75 -12.02 -4.17
CA THR A 100 7.35 -13.19 -4.80
C THR A 100 8.86 -13.26 -4.53
N ILE A 101 9.59 -12.15 -4.72
CA ILE A 101 11.05 -12.10 -4.55
C ILE A 101 11.44 -12.42 -3.09
N VAL A 102 10.87 -11.69 -2.13
CA VAL A 102 11.20 -11.88 -0.70
C VAL A 102 10.72 -13.25 -0.22
N GLY A 103 9.61 -13.74 -0.75
CA GLY A 103 9.15 -15.10 -0.53
C GLY A 103 10.15 -16.16 -0.97
N LEU A 104 10.71 -16.05 -2.17
CA LEU A 104 11.68 -17.02 -2.69
C LEU A 104 12.96 -17.04 -1.84
N ILE A 105 13.52 -15.87 -1.53
CA ILE A 105 14.75 -15.74 -0.71
C ILE A 105 14.55 -16.41 0.66
N LYS A 106 13.47 -16.07 1.37
CA LYS A 106 13.22 -16.60 2.71
C LYS A 106 12.89 -18.10 2.73
N LYS A 107 12.41 -18.65 1.60
CA LYS A 107 12.18 -20.10 1.46
C LYS A 107 13.50 -20.86 1.35
N GLU A 108 14.51 -20.29 0.68
CA GLU A 108 15.83 -20.89 0.54
C GLU A 108 16.58 -20.93 1.88
N ASP A 109 16.50 -19.87 2.68
CA ASP A 109 17.10 -19.81 4.02
C ASP A 109 16.61 -20.95 4.93
N LYS A 110 15.30 -21.24 4.94
CA LYS A 110 14.75 -22.36 5.74
C LYS A 110 15.23 -23.73 5.26
N LYS A 111 15.55 -23.89 3.97
CA LYS A 111 15.99 -25.16 3.39
C LYS A 111 17.47 -25.44 3.67
N LEU A 112 18.30 -24.40 3.76
CA LEU A 112 19.74 -24.53 4.02
C LEU A 112 20.06 -24.81 5.49
N VAL A 113 19.25 -24.31 6.43
CA VAL A 113 19.44 -24.51 7.88
C VAL A 113 18.91 -25.88 8.36
N SER A 114 18.17 -26.61 7.52
CA SER A 114 17.57 -27.91 7.86
C SER A 114 18.32 -29.13 7.30
N ILE A 115 19.56 -28.94 6.84
CA ILE A 115 20.50 -29.98 6.38
C ILE A 115 21.65 -30.04 7.37
#